data_AF-A0A1G1P5Y1-F1
#
_entry.id   AF-A0A1G1P5Y1-F1
#
_cell.length_a   1.000
_cell.length_b   1.000
_cell.length_c   1.000
_cell.angle_alpha   90.00
_cell.angle_beta   90.00
_cell.angle_gamma   90.00
#
_symmetry.space_group_name_H-M   'P 1'
#
loop_
_entity.id
_entity.type
_entity.pdbx_description
1 polymer ?
#
loop_
_entity_poly.entity_id
_entity_poly.type
_entity_poly.pdbx_seq_one_letter_code
_entity_poly.pdbx_strand_id
1 'polypeptide(L)'
;MKAIQCMIAAVFLLGVQAVAWAETPAADLLWSPAQVADASDRAYEPTAIRLIDAAASSVVLAMYHIQDSQDPRHPVNRLLNDLVEAARRGVAVEVYLNLVFAGRDERGLRAPWAARLRDAGARVWPMSERRRWHGKLLIVDERYILEGSANWSVAALKANGESNTLMDAPALARQKLAHLRDWGVPRPTPPRVPAPRPTVPDTLSVPAAWLARGGFFSRGVTRGDERGMDLALLLVRHRAAETSSEFPLDLDTVSDELGLSDVWSRTHRRQEVLQVLRRLARRHGLVTVRVNRTRDAWVRLALPETPTVTLPAVLTTPEVLTRQSAAATYLVLLTDALPRIEGVAVSTFTANALSARMGITPKTLRRARRELERSGELERSGGIE
;
A
#
# COMPACT_ATOMS: atom_id res chain seq x y z
N MET A 1 13.36 59.62 -83.46
CA MET A 1 11.91 59.90 -83.39
C MET A 1 11.19 58.58 -83.65
N LYS A 2 10.38 57.94 -82.80
CA LYS A 2 9.73 58.19 -81.50
C LYS A 2 9.57 56.78 -80.86
N ALA A 3 10.04 56.56 -79.62
CA ALA A 3 9.27 56.56 -78.36
C ALA A 3 8.23 55.41 -78.25
N ILE A 4 8.53 54.36 -77.47
CA ILE A 4 8.02 54.09 -76.09
C ILE A 4 6.55 53.63 -76.07
N GLN A 5 6.33 52.36 -75.68
CA GLN A 5 5.41 52.06 -74.57
C GLN A 5 5.67 50.67 -73.94
N CYS A 6 5.91 50.72 -72.63
CA CYS A 6 6.02 49.63 -71.68
C CYS A 6 4.69 48.91 -71.44
N MET A 7 4.72 47.61 -71.10
CA MET A 7 4.23 47.12 -69.79
C MET A 7 4.39 45.59 -69.66
N ILE A 8 5.21 45.21 -68.67
CA ILE A 8 4.96 44.13 -67.70
C ILE A 8 4.83 42.71 -68.29
N ALA A 9 5.99 42.08 -68.54
CA ALA A 9 6.12 40.63 -68.37
C ALA A 9 6.32 40.35 -66.86
N ALA A 10 5.23 40.20 -66.12
CA ALA A 10 5.27 39.69 -64.76
C ALA A 10 5.59 38.20 -64.82
N VAL A 11 6.88 37.88 -64.70
CA VAL A 11 7.37 36.54 -64.42
C VAL A 11 6.79 36.13 -63.07
N PHE A 12 5.74 35.31 -63.07
CA PHE A 12 5.32 34.54 -61.90
C PHE A 12 6.39 33.48 -61.62
N LEU A 13 7.50 33.91 -61.02
CA LEU A 13 8.35 33.07 -60.20
C LEU A 13 7.53 32.78 -58.92
N LEU A 14 6.57 31.87 -59.04
CA LEU A 14 6.01 31.17 -57.89
C LEU A 14 7.17 30.33 -57.35
N GLY A 15 7.93 30.94 -56.45
CA GLY A 15 8.82 30.22 -55.56
C GLY A 15 7.98 29.17 -54.87
N VAL A 16 8.17 27.92 -55.27
CA VAL A 16 7.93 26.79 -54.38
C VAL A 16 8.96 26.99 -53.28
N GLN A 17 8.60 27.81 -52.28
CA GLN A 17 9.22 27.66 -50.99
C GLN A 17 8.83 26.25 -50.58
N ALA A 18 9.76 25.32 -50.78
CA ALA A 18 9.78 24.12 -49.98
C ALA A 18 9.57 24.63 -48.56
N VAL A 19 8.40 24.36 -47.99
CA VAL A 19 8.21 24.47 -46.56
C VAL A 19 9.20 23.45 -46.03
N ALA A 20 10.43 23.91 -45.77
CA ALA A 20 11.39 23.19 -44.99
C ALA A 20 10.61 22.90 -43.73
N TRP A 21 10.26 21.63 -43.55
CA TRP A 21 9.79 21.15 -42.27
C TRP A 21 10.92 21.56 -41.35
N ALA A 22 10.70 22.63 -40.58
CA ALA A 22 11.68 23.06 -39.61
C ALA A 22 11.94 21.80 -38.79
N GLU A 23 13.17 21.29 -38.86
CA GLU A 23 13.63 20.22 -37.99
C GLU A 23 13.41 20.76 -36.59
N THR A 24 12.24 20.42 -36.04
CA THR A 24 11.95 20.67 -34.65
C THR A 24 13.07 19.93 -33.96
N PRO A 25 13.89 20.56 -33.10
CA PRO A 25 15.00 19.86 -32.47
C PRO A 25 14.37 18.65 -31.79
N ALA A 26 14.59 17.48 -32.39
CA ALA A 26 14.09 16.24 -31.85
C ALA A 26 14.79 16.18 -30.50
N ALA A 27 14.05 16.36 -29.41
CA ALA A 27 14.58 16.07 -28.09
C ALA A 27 15.32 14.73 -28.22
N ASP A 28 16.63 14.72 -28.00
CA ASP A 28 17.55 13.67 -28.48
C ASP A 28 16.91 12.30 -28.33
N LEU A 29 16.36 11.77 -29.43
CA LEU A 29 15.70 10.48 -29.39
C LEU A 29 16.79 9.44 -29.11
N LEU A 30 16.66 8.74 -27.98
CA LEU A 30 17.56 7.66 -27.64
C LEU A 30 17.22 6.43 -28.49
N TRP A 31 17.88 6.33 -29.64
CA TRP A 31 17.77 5.18 -30.52
C TRP A 31 18.46 3.95 -29.89
N SER A 32 17.80 2.80 -29.94
CA SER A 32 18.37 1.51 -29.54
C SER A 32 18.44 0.57 -30.73
N PRO A 33 19.58 -0.11 -30.99
CA PRO A 33 19.59 -1.23 -31.90
C PRO A 33 18.65 -2.32 -31.37
N ALA A 34 17.97 -3.02 -32.28
CA ALA A 34 17.03 -4.09 -31.96
C ALA A 34 16.94 -5.08 -33.11
N GLN A 35 16.85 -6.38 -32.79
CA GLN A 35 16.32 -7.36 -33.74
C GLN A 35 14.80 -7.37 -33.59
N VAL A 36 14.08 -7.20 -34.70
CA VAL A 36 12.63 -6.99 -34.69
C VAL A 36 11.93 -8.08 -35.50
N ALA A 37 10.81 -8.58 -34.98
CA ALA A 37 9.91 -9.48 -35.68
C ALA A 37 8.46 -9.03 -35.47
N ASP A 38 7.64 -9.22 -36.50
CA ASP A 38 6.19 -9.05 -36.36
C ASP A 38 5.62 -10.17 -35.48
N ALA A 39 4.75 -9.78 -34.55
CA ALA A 39 4.04 -10.68 -33.65
C ALA A 39 2.52 -10.38 -33.65
N SER A 40 2.05 -9.78 -34.74
CA SER A 40 0.66 -9.38 -34.92
C SER A 40 -0.31 -10.58 -34.91
N ASP A 41 -1.55 -10.30 -34.57
CA ASP A 41 -2.66 -11.26 -34.59
C ASP A 41 -2.37 -12.58 -33.86
N ARG A 42 -2.50 -13.70 -34.57
CA ARG A 42 -2.38 -15.06 -34.03
C ARG A 42 -0.93 -15.44 -33.71
N ALA A 43 0.05 -14.62 -34.12
CA ALA A 43 1.44 -14.81 -33.74
C ALA A 43 1.72 -14.33 -32.29
N TYR A 44 0.87 -13.47 -31.72
CA TYR A 44 1.07 -12.92 -30.37
C TYR A 44 1.10 -14.00 -29.30
N GLU A 45 0.02 -14.80 -29.20
CA GLU A 45 -0.14 -15.82 -28.16
C GLU A 45 1.02 -16.83 -28.12
N PRO A 46 1.35 -17.54 -29.22
CA PRO A 46 2.47 -18.48 -29.20
C PRO A 46 3.83 -17.79 -28.97
N THR A 47 3.97 -16.51 -29.32
CA THR A 47 5.20 -15.75 -29.03
C THR A 47 5.32 -15.41 -27.55
N ALA A 48 4.23 -14.95 -26.92
CA ALA A 48 4.19 -14.71 -25.48
C ALA A 48 4.49 -15.99 -24.68
N ILE A 49 3.87 -17.12 -25.04
CA ILE A 49 4.11 -18.43 -24.41
C ILE A 49 5.60 -18.79 -24.49
N ARG A 50 6.19 -18.79 -25.70
CA ARG A 50 7.62 -19.12 -25.88
C ARG A 50 8.54 -18.24 -25.04
N LEU A 51 8.25 -16.94 -24.94
CA LEU A 51 9.05 -16.01 -24.15
C LEU A 51 8.94 -16.29 -22.64
N ILE A 52 7.72 -16.53 -22.14
CA ILE A 52 7.49 -16.80 -20.72
C ILE A 52 8.09 -18.16 -20.32
N ASP A 53 7.98 -19.17 -21.17
CA ASP A 53 8.56 -20.50 -20.93
C ASP A 53 10.09 -20.46 -20.87
N ALA A 54 10.70 -19.69 -21.78
CA ALA A 54 12.16 -19.53 -21.86
C ALA A 54 12.74 -18.54 -20.84
N ALA A 55 11.91 -17.84 -20.06
CA ALA A 55 12.35 -16.82 -19.12
C ALA A 55 13.30 -17.39 -18.05
N ALA A 56 14.48 -16.80 -17.91
CA ALA A 56 15.52 -17.25 -16.99
C ALA A 56 15.56 -16.47 -15.68
N SER A 57 15.20 -15.19 -15.69
CA SER A 57 15.43 -14.25 -14.59
C SER A 57 14.21 -13.40 -14.23
N SER A 58 13.49 -12.87 -15.22
CA SER A 58 12.37 -11.96 -14.97
C SER A 58 11.32 -11.94 -16.07
N VAL A 59 10.08 -11.70 -15.65
CA VAL A 59 8.95 -11.42 -16.55
C VAL A 59 8.18 -10.22 -15.99
N VAL A 60 8.05 -9.17 -16.79
CA VAL A 60 7.28 -7.97 -16.46
C VAL A 60 6.13 -7.82 -17.45
N LEU A 61 4.91 -7.91 -16.96
CA LEU A 61 3.69 -7.69 -17.72
C LEU A 61 3.04 -6.37 -17.28
N ALA A 62 2.92 -5.38 -18.17
CA ALA A 62 2.11 -4.20 -17.95
C ALA A 62 0.92 -4.21 -18.92
N MET A 63 -0.28 -4.42 -18.36
CA MET A 63 -1.46 -4.74 -19.15
C MET A 63 -2.61 -3.79 -18.85
N TYR A 64 -3.18 -3.23 -19.92
CA TYR A 64 -4.38 -2.39 -19.83
C TYR A 64 -5.60 -3.19 -19.39
N HIS A 65 -5.83 -4.37 -19.97
CA HIS A 65 -7.00 -5.18 -19.69
C HIS A 65 -6.67 -6.67 -19.74
N ILE A 66 -7.02 -7.39 -18.67
CA ILE A 66 -6.97 -8.85 -18.57
C ILE A 66 -8.40 -9.32 -18.32
N GLN A 67 -8.87 -10.23 -19.18
CA GLN A 67 -10.17 -10.86 -19.06
C GLN A 67 -9.97 -12.38 -19.08
N ASP A 68 -10.12 -13.01 -17.92
CA ASP A 68 -10.04 -14.46 -17.75
C ASP A 68 -11.44 -15.11 -17.69
N SER A 69 -11.47 -16.43 -17.58
CA SER A 69 -12.69 -17.19 -17.28
C SER A 69 -12.34 -18.47 -16.51
N GLN A 70 -13.35 -19.24 -16.07
CA GLN A 70 -13.12 -20.55 -15.46
C GLN A 70 -12.93 -21.68 -16.50
N ASP A 71 -13.03 -21.41 -17.81
CA ASP A 71 -12.81 -22.43 -18.85
C ASP A 71 -11.31 -22.74 -18.96
N PRO A 72 -10.89 -24.00 -18.77
CA PRO A 72 -9.48 -24.40 -18.92
C PRO A 72 -8.92 -24.14 -20.32
N ARG A 73 -9.77 -24.05 -21.35
CA ARG A 73 -9.38 -23.77 -22.75
C ARG A 73 -9.27 -22.29 -23.05
N HIS A 74 -9.57 -21.42 -22.07
CA HIS A 74 -9.53 -19.98 -22.26
C HIS A 74 -8.09 -19.52 -22.57
N PRO A 75 -7.83 -18.82 -23.70
CA PRO A 75 -6.47 -18.50 -24.13
C PRO A 75 -5.69 -17.66 -23.11
N VAL A 76 -6.37 -16.72 -22.44
CA VAL A 76 -5.75 -15.89 -21.38
C VAL A 76 -5.35 -16.73 -20.17
N ASN A 77 -6.07 -17.83 -19.85
CA ASN A 77 -5.71 -18.68 -18.73
C ASN A 77 -4.38 -19.42 -18.97
N ARG A 78 -4.07 -19.77 -20.22
CA ARG A 78 -2.78 -20.37 -20.57
C ARG A 78 -1.65 -19.40 -20.25
N LEU A 79 -1.72 -18.18 -20.77
CA LEU A 79 -0.72 -17.13 -20.48
C LEU A 79 -0.58 -16.86 -18.97
N LEU A 80 -1.69 -16.84 -18.22
CA LEU A 80 -1.66 -16.66 -16.76
C LEU A 80 -1.04 -17.86 -16.04
N ASN A 81 -1.26 -19.08 -16.52
CA ASN A 81 -0.65 -20.28 -15.97
C ASN A 81 0.85 -20.33 -16.27
N ASP A 82 1.28 -19.92 -17.46
CA ASP A 82 2.72 -19.86 -17.80
C ASP A 82 3.46 -18.87 -16.88
N LEU A 83 2.81 -17.75 -16.52
CA LEU A 83 3.33 -16.82 -15.51
C LEU A 83 3.41 -17.44 -14.11
N VAL A 84 2.41 -18.25 -13.72
CA VAL A 84 2.44 -19.01 -12.45
C VAL A 84 3.59 -20.01 -12.45
N GLU A 85 3.78 -20.73 -13.54
CA GLU A 85 4.86 -21.70 -13.71
C GLU A 85 6.23 -21.01 -13.68
N ALA A 86 6.38 -19.87 -14.37
CA ALA A 86 7.60 -19.07 -14.31
C ALA A 86 7.93 -18.64 -12.87
N ALA A 87 6.95 -18.13 -12.13
CA ALA A 87 7.14 -17.74 -10.73
C ALA A 87 7.57 -18.93 -9.85
N ARG A 88 6.97 -20.11 -10.06
CA ARG A 88 7.34 -21.36 -9.36
C ARG A 88 8.75 -21.85 -9.72
N ARG A 89 9.25 -21.57 -10.94
CA ARG A 89 10.64 -21.84 -11.34
C ARG A 89 11.64 -20.88 -10.68
N GLY A 90 11.18 -19.86 -9.96
CA GLY A 90 12.02 -18.83 -9.33
C GLY A 90 12.26 -17.59 -10.20
N VAL A 91 11.59 -17.48 -11.35
CA VAL A 91 11.65 -16.28 -12.20
C VAL A 91 10.93 -15.13 -11.50
N ALA A 92 11.51 -13.93 -11.50
CA ALA A 92 10.89 -12.75 -10.92
C ALA A 92 9.72 -12.26 -11.79
N VAL A 93 8.50 -12.62 -11.42
CA VAL A 93 7.28 -12.22 -12.16
C VAL A 93 6.63 -10.99 -11.54
N GLU A 94 6.43 -9.95 -12.35
CA GLU A 94 5.73 -8.73 -11.98
C GLU A 94 4.60 -8.41 -12.97
N VAL A 95 3.40 -8.20 -12.46
CA VAL A 95 2.22 -7.84 -13.26
C VAL A 95 1.69 -6.49 -12.81
N TYR A 96 1.47 -5.59 -13.76
CA TYR A 96 1.05 -4.21 -13.56
C TYR A 96 -0.30 -4.03 -14.26
N LEU A 97 -1.32 -3.63 -13.50
CA LEU A 97 -2.70 -3.54 -14.00
C LEU A 97 -3.22 -2.12 -14.01
N ASN A 98 -3.79 -1.71 -15.14
CA ASN A 98 -4.62 -0.51 -15.17
C ASN A 98 -5.93 -0.80 -14.41
N LEU A 99 -6.23 0.02 -13.40
CA LEU A 99 -7.49 -0.06 -12.63
C LEU A 99 -8.45 1.10 -12.92
N VAL A 100 -8.03 2.03 -13.78
CA VAL A 100 -8.84 3.18 -14.17
C VAL A 100 -9.70 2.80 -15.38
N PHE A 101 -10.77 2.06 -15.08
CA PHE A 101 -11.93 1.90 -15.95
C PHE A 101 -13.02 2.90 -15.54
N ALA A 102 -14.01 3.18 -16.40
CA ALA A 102 -15.07 4.15 -16.12
C ALA A 102 -15.79 3.82 -14.79
N GLY A 103 -15.34 4.45 -13.68
CA GLY A 103 -15.83 4.16 -12.32
C GLY A 103 -14.80 3.72 -11.26
N ARG A 104 -13.49 3.60 -11.57
CA ARG A 104 -12.42 3.10 -10.64
C ARG A 104 -12.75 1.72 -10.06
N ASP A 105 -12.42 0.70 -10.83
CA ASP A 105 -12.81 -0.67 -10.54
C ASP A 105 -11.57 -1.53 -10.21
N GLU A 106 -11.45 -1.94 -8.94
CA GLU A 106 -10.38 -2.80 -8.45
C GLU A 106 -10.60 -4.30 -8.74
N ARG A 107 -11.67 -4.69 -9.48
CA ARG A 107 -12.00 -6.10 -9.76
C ARG A 107 -10.81 -6.92 -10.27
N GLY A 108 -9.94 -6.32 -11.10
CA GLY A 108 -8.75 -6.97 -11.62
C GLY A 108 -7.75 -7.45 -10.55
N LEU A 109 -7.60 -6.72 -9.43
CA LEU A 109 -6.70 -7.14 -8.35
C LEU A 109 -7.27 -8.26 -7.47
N ARG A 110 -8.60 -8.38 -7.42
CA ARG A 110 -9.35 -9.35 -6.61
C ARG A 110 -9.75 -10.61 -7.39
N ALA A 111 -9.45 -10.63 -8.69
CA ALA A 111 -9.78 -11.76 -9.53
C ALA A 111 -9.00 -13.03 -9.12
N PRO A 112 -9.58 -14.24 -9.25
CA PRO A 112 -8.94 -15.49 -8.84
C PRO A 112 -7.56 -15.71 -9.44
N TRP A 113 -7.34 -15.30 -10.70
CA TRP A 113 -6.02 -15.40 -11.33
C TRP A 113 -4.94 -14.55 -10.64
N ALA A 114 -5.30 -13.38 -10.11
CA ALA A 114 -4.36 -12.51 -9.42
C ALA A 114 -3.93 -13.12 -8.08
N ALA A 115 -4.85 -13.82 -7.39
CA ALA A 115 -4.53 -14.61 -6.21
C ALA A 115 -3.57 -15.77 -6.55
N ARG A 116 -3.89 -16.57 -7.59
CA ARG A 116 -3.04 -17.67 -8.05
C ARG A 116 -1.60 -17.24 -8.36
N LEU A 117 -1.42 -16.08 -8.99
CA LEU A 117 -0.10 -15.52 -9.26
C LEU A 117 0.64 -15.14 -7.97
N ARG A 118 -0.04 -14.48 -7.02
CA ARG A 118 0.56 -14.11 -5.73
C ARG A 118 0.97 -15.35 -4.93
N ASP A 119 0.13 -16.38 -4.90
CA ASP A 119 0.41 -17.65 -4.23
C ASP A 119 1.62 -18.37 -4.85
N ALA A 120 1.88 -18.15 -6.14
CA ALA A 120 3.05 -18.66 -6.85
C ALA A 120 4.33 -17.82 -6.63
N GLY A 121 4.26 -16.72 -5.89
CA GLY A 121 5.39 -15.82 -5.62
C GLY A 121 5.49 -14.61 -6.56
N ALA A 122 4.55 -14.43 -7.48
CA ALA A 122 4.52 -13.28 -8.37
C ALA A 122 3.98 -12.02 -7.67
N ARG A 123 4.37 -10.85 -8.17
CA ARG A 123 3.94 -9.55 -7.63
C ARG A 123 2.92 -8.92 -8.57
N VAL A 124 1.71 -8.65 -8.08
CA VAL A 124 0.62 -8.03 -8.87
C VAL A 124 0.32 -6.64 -8.33
N TRP A 125 0.64 -5.61 -9.11
CA TRP A 125 0.61 -4.20 -8.75
C TRP A 125 -0.53 -3.43 -9.45
N PRO A 126 -1.24 -2.54 -8.74
CA PRO A 126 -2.02 -1.51 -9.39
C PRO A 126 -1.11 -0.48 -10.07
N MET A 127 -1.46 -0.06 -11.27
CA MET A 127 -0.95 1.18 -11.86
C MET A 127 -1.68 2.40 -11.30
N SER A 128 -1.05 3.57 -11.42
CA SER A 128 -1.52 4.84 -10.84
C SER A 128 -3.02 5.07 -11.03
N GLU A 129 -3.75 5.28 -9.94
CA GLU A 129 -5.19 5.59 -9.95
C GLU A 129 -5.53 6.94 -10.62
N ARG A 130 -4.51 7.79 -10.88
CA ARG A 130 -4.68 9.14 -11.43
C ARG A 130 -4.66 9.18 -12.95
N ARG A 131 -3.97 8.24 -13.60
CA ARG A 131 -3.75 8.24 -15.05
C ARG A 131 -3.89 6.83 -15.59
N ARG A 132 -4.64 6.69 -16.69
CA ARG A 132 -4.82 5.42 -17.38
C ARG A 132 -3.50 5.00 -18.04
N TRP A 133 -2.98 3.84 -17.67
CA TRP A 133 -1.96 3.17 -18.48
C TRP A 133 -2.66 2.36 -19.56
N HIS A 134 -2.41 2.67 -20.83
CA HIS A 134 -3.02 1.98 -21.97
C HIS A 134 -2.06 1.06 -22.72
N GLY A 135 -0.86 0.81 -22.17
CA GLY A 135 0.12 -0.09 -22.76
C GLY A 135 -0.27 -1.56 -22.60
N LYS A 136 0.18 -2.38 -23.55
CA LYS A 136 0.15 -3.84 -23.49
C LYS A 136 1.57 -4.31 -23.78
N LEU A 137 2.29 -4.55 -22.71
CA LEU A 137 3.74 -4.67 -22.71
C LEU A 137 4.13 -5.91 -21.91
N LEU A 138 4.89 -6.79 -22.53
CA LEU A 138 5.56 -7.91 -21.89
C LEU A 138 7.06 -7.72 -22.10
N ILE A 139 7.83 -7.72 -21.00
CA ILE A 139 9.29 -7.69 -21.03
C ILE A 139 9.80 -8.95 -20.35
N VAL A 140 10.70 -9.68 -21.00
CA VAL A 140 11.34 -10.88 -20.46
C VAL A 140 12.85 -10.67 -20.38
N ASP A 141 13.43 -10.99 -19.22
CA ASP A 141 14.87 -10.96 -18.94
C ASP A 141 15.55 -9.62 -19.24
N GLU A 142 14.81 -8.52 -19.05
CA GLU A 142 15.25 -7.16 -19.39
C GLU A 142 15.82 -7.04 -20.82
N ARG A 143 15.33 -7.88 -21.75
CA ARG A 143 15.88 -8.07 -23.09
C ARG A 143 14.79 -8.11 -24.16
N TYR A 144 13.89 -9.07 -24.04
CA TYR A 144 12.84 -9.28 -25.03
C TYR A 144 11.63 -8.43 -24.68
N ILE A 145 11.10 -7.72 -25.67
CA ILE A 145 9.94 -6.85 -25.54
C ILE A 145 8.88 -7.36 -26.53
N LEU A 146 7.71 -7.69 -26.02
CA LEU A 146 6.52 -7.93 -26.83
C LEU A 146 5.50 -6.85 -26.49
N GLU A 147 5.27 -5.93 -27.43
CA GLU A 147 4.44 -4.75 -27.23
C GLU A 147 3.55 -4.50 -28.45
N GLY A 148 2.33 -4.00 -28.22
CA GLY A 148 1.42 -3.65 -29.30
C GLY A 148 0.02 -3.31 -28.81
N SER A 149 -0.98 -3.61 -29.63
CA SER A 149 -2.39 -3.33 -29.35
C SER A 149 -3.10 -4.45 -28.57
N ALA A 150 -2.55 -5.66 -28.53
CA ALA A 150 -3.23 -6.83 -27.97
C ALA A 150 -3.38 -6.77 -26.44
N ASN A 151 -4.62 -6.62 -25.98
CA ASN A 151 -4.96 -6.92 -24.58
C ASN A 151 -4.94 -8.44 -24.34
N TRP A 152 -4.94 -8.84 -23.06
CA TRP A 152 -5.17 -10.23 -22.71
C TRP A 152 -6.68 -10.49 -22.58
N SER A 153 -7.34 -10.64 -23.72
CA SER A 153 -8.75 -11.01 -23.83
C SER A 153 -8.98 -11.95 -25.02
N VAL A 154 -10.09 -12.69 -25.02
CA VAL A 154 -10.44 -13.56 -26.17
C VAL A 154 -10.57 -12.77 -27.45
N ALA A 155 -11.20 -11.58 -27.39
CA ALA A 155 -11.37 -10.73 -28.56
C ALA A 155 -10.01 -10.37 -29.17
N ALA A 156 -9.06 -9.87 -28.39
CA ALA A 156 -7.73 -9.52 -28.90
C ALA A 156 -6.95 -10.75 -29.41
N LEU A 157 -6.96 -11.85 -28.66
CA LEU A 157 -6.16 -13.03 -29.02
C LEU A 157 -6.76 -13.86 -30.17
N LYS A 158 -8.08 -13.79 -30.42
CA LYS A 158 -8.78 -14.72 -31.32
C LYS A 158 -9.68 -14.10 -32.37
N ALA A 159 -10.07 -12.83 -32.24
CA ALA A 159 -11.05 -12.21 -33.14
C ALA A 159 -10.49 -10.96 -33.83
N ASN A 160 -9.98 -10.00 -33.06
CA ASN A 160 -9.50 -8.72 -33.56
C ASN A 160 -8.27 -8.87 -34.46
N GLY A 161 -8.07 -7.85 -35.30
CA GLY A 161 -6.79 -7.53 -35.89
C GLY A 161 -5.96 -6.72 -34.88
N GLU A 162 -4.82 -7.26 -34.45
CA GLU A 162 -3.95 -6.67 -33.43
C GLU A 162 -2.54 -6.51 -34.00
N SER A 163 -1.98 -5.30 -33.92
CA SER A 163 -0.61 -5.04 -34.34
C SER A 163 0.33 -5.15 -33.16
N ASN A 164 1.31 -6.05 -33.22
CA ASN A 164 2.28 -6.26 -32.14
C ASN A 164 3.66 -6.55 -32.70
N THR A 165 4.68 -6.17 -31.94
CA THR A 165 6.07 -6.31 -32.33
C THR A 165 6.87 -6.99 -31.24
N LEU A 166 7.64 -8.00 -31.63
CA LEU A 166 8.69 -8.59 -30.80
C LEU A 166 10.01 -7.88 -31.09
N MET A 167 10.72 -7.49 -30.04
CA MET A 167 12.02 -6.85 -30.12
C MET A 167 13.00 -7.54 -29.16
N ASP A 168 14.16 -7.94 -29.64
CA ASP A 168 15.33 -8.22 -28.80
C ASP A 168 16.14 -6.92 -28.69
N ALA A 169 15.95 -6.21 -27.57
CA ALA A 169 16.47 -4.86 -27.39
C ALA A 169 16.72 -4.55 -25.90
N PRO A 170 17.84 -5.03 -25.30
CA PRO A 170 18.12 -4.85 -23.87
C PRO A 170 18.14 -3.39 -23.40
N ALA A 171 18.67 -2.47 -24.21
CA ALA A 171 18.71 -1.05 -23.84
C ALA A 171 17.30 -0.44 -23.80
N LEU A 172 16.48 -0.71 -24.82
CA LEU A 172 15.08 -0.28 -24.86
C LEU A 172 14.25 -0.92 -23.74
N ALA A 173 14.50 -2.19 -23.42
CA ALA A 173 13.80 -2.90 -22.35
C ALA A 173 14.05 -2.22 -21.00
N ARG A 174 15.31 -1.90 -20.67
CA ARG A 174 15.65 -1.12 -19.46
C ARG A 174 15.01 0.26 -19.45
N GLN A 175 14.96 0.96 -20.59
CA GLN A 175 14.30 2.26 -20.69
C GLN A 175 12.80 2.16 -20.43
N LYS A 176 12.12 1.17 -21.01
CA LYS A 176 10.69 0.92 -20.78
C LYS A 176 10.41 0.54 -19.33
N LEU A 177 11.27 -0.27 -18.71
CA LEU A 177 11.18 -0.61 -17.29
C LEU A 177 11.35 0.64 -16.41
N ALA A 178 12.31 1.52 -16.71
CA ALA A 178 12.47 2.78 -15.99
C ALA A 178 11.22 3.66 -16.14
N HIS A 179 10.69 3.80 -17.35
CA HIS A 179 9.46 4.55 -17.61
C HIS A 179 8.24 3.98 -16.85
N LEU A 180 8.10 2.66 -16.83
CA LEU A 180 7.04 1.98 -16.08
C LEU A 180 7.14 2.27 -14.57
N ARG A 181 8.36 2.25 -14.01
CA ARG A 181 8.61 2.59 -12.60
C ARG A 181 8.26 4.06 -12.30
N ASP A 182 8.61 4.99 -13.18
CA ASP A 182 8.34 6.42 -13.02
C ASP A 182 6.86 6.78 -13.09
N TRP A 183 6.04 5.97 -13.78
CA TRP A 183 4.59 6.19 -13.87
C TRP A 183 3.84 5.88 -12.55
N GLY A 184 4.56 5.72 -11.44
CA GLY A 184 3.98 5.63 -10.10
C GLY A 184 3.72 4.21 -9.65
N VAL A 185 4.47 3.25 -10.19
CA VAL A 185 4.46 1.90 -9.67
C VAL A 185 5.27 1.91 -8.38
N PRO A 186 4.72 1.40 -7.26
CA PRO A 186 5.55 1.12 -6.11
C PRO A 186 6.77 0.29 -6.55
N ARG A 187 8.00 0.80 -6.37
CA ARG A 187 9.24 -0.01 -6.38
C ARG A 187 8.95 -1.39 -5.77
N PRO A 188 9.44 -2.48 -6.38
CA PRO A 188 9.65 -3.73 -5.67
C PRO A 188 10.40 -3.39 -4.38
N THR A 189 9.69 -3.41 -3.26
CA THR A 189 10.36 -3.89 -2.07
C THR A 189 10.41 -5.40 -2.32
N PRO A 190 11.57 -6.07 -2.26
CA PRO A 190 11.59 -7.53 -2.21
C PRO A 190 10.54 -8.00 -1.19
N PRO A 191 9.95 -9.20 -1.35
CA PRO A 191 9.06 -9.75 -0.32
C PRO A 191 9.71 -9.47 1.02
N ARG A 192 9.00 -8.75 1.89
CA ARG A 192 9.49 -8.43 3.22
C ARG A 192 9.68 -9.79 3.88
N VAL A 193 10.89 -10.34 3.81
CA VAL A 193 11.43 -11.11 4.92
C VAL A 193 11.11 -10.21 6.10
N PRO A 194 10.23 -10.62 7.03
CA PRO A 194 9.93 -9.79 8.17
C PRO A 194 11.30 -9.38 8.69
N ALA A 195 11.60 -8.08 8.67
CA ALA A 195 12.72 -7.59 9.44
C ALA A 195 12.54 -8.23 10.81
N PRO A 196 13.59 -8.82 11.42
CA PRO A 196 13.47 -9.41 12.74
C PRO A 196 12.65 -8.41 13.56
N ARG A 197 11.47 -8.84 14.03
CA ARG A 197 10.55 -7.93 14.73
C ARG A 197 11.43 -7.23 15.75
N PRO A 198 11.50 -5.88 15.74
CA PRO A 198 12.28 -5.20 16.76
C PRO A 198 11.84 -5.80 18.09
N THR A 199 12.80 -6.26 18.89
CA THR A 199 12.52 -6.94 20.16
C THR A 199 11.57 -6.04 20.91
N VAL A 200 10.30 -6.45 21.00
CA VAL A 200 9.28 -5.68 21.70
C VAL A 200 9.78 -5.61 23.12
N PRO A 201 10.03 -4.40 23.67
CA PRO A 201 10.52 -4.30 25.03
C PRO A 201 9.49 -4.97 25.94
N ASP A 202 9.92 -5.70 26.97
CA ASP A 202 9.00 -6.42 27.87
C ASP A 202 8.07 -5.44 28.63
N THR A 203 8.50 -4.17 28.73
CA THR A 203 7.78 -3.12 29.41
C THR A 203 7.77 -1.81 28.61
N LEU A 204 6.76 -0.97 28.90
CA LEU A 204 6.53 0.32 28.27
C LEU A 204 6.38 1.40 29.33
N SER A 205 7.03 2.54 29.10
CA SER A 205 6.85 3.73 29.95
C SER A 205 5.69 4.58 29.43
N VAL A 206 4.61 4.65 30.21
CA VAL A 206 3.42 5.44 29.89
C VAL A 206 3.32 6.61 30.88
N PRO A 207 3.02 7.84 30.44
CA PRO A 207 2.83 8.97 31.37
C PRO A 207 1.69 8.69 32.36
N ALA A 208 1.96 8.77 33.66
CA ALA A 208 0.95 8.53 34.70
C ALA A 208 -0.23 9.51 34.58
N ALA A 209 0.02 10.73 34.10
CA ALA A 209 -1.01 11.72 33.81
C ALA A 209 -2.04 11.27 32.76
N TRP A 210 -1.71 10.31 31.89
CA TRP A 210 -2.68 9.75 30.94
C TRP A 210 -3.74 8.90 31.63
N LEU A 211 -3.40 8.30 32.77
CA LEU A 211 -4.25 7.43 33.57
C LEU A 211 -5.01 8.17 34.68
N ALA A 212 -4.71 9.45 34.91
CA ALA A 212 -5.38 10.25 35.92
C ALA A 212 -6.82 10.60 35.53
N ARG A 213 -7.61 11.08 36.50
CA ARG A 213 -8.95 11.64 36.25
C ARG A 213 -8.88 12.77 35.24
N GLY A 214 -9.69 12.67 34.21
CA GLY A 214 -9.68 13.66 33.12
C GLY A 214 -8.43 13.58 32.24
N GLY A 215 -7.60 12.54 32.40
CA GLY A 215 -6.42 12.25 31.58
C GLY A 215 -6.78 11.77 30.17
N PHE A 216 -5.78 11.34 29.41
CA PHE A 216 -5.98 10.88 28.03
C PHE A 216 -6.95 9.68 27.96
N PHE A 217 -6.67 8.61 28.70
CA PHE A 217 -7.46 7.39 28.62
C PHE A 217 -8.85 7.56 29.24
N SER A 218 -8.96 8.24 30.39
CA SER A 218 -10.27 8.48 31.00
C SER A 218 -11.19 9.27 30.06
N ARG A 219 -10.67 10.27 29.32
CA ARG A 219 -11.42 11.02 28.31
C ARG A 219 -11.71 10.18 27.07
N GLY A 220 -10.81 9.28 26.70
CA GLY A 220 -11.02 8.30 25.62
C GLY A 220 -12.24 7.42 25.91
N VAL A 221 -12.36 6.90 27.13
CA VAL A 221 -13.53 6.12 27.56
C VAL A 221 -14.82 6.92 27.48
N THR A 222 -14.85 8.13 28.03
CA THR A 222 -16.06 8.98 28.03
C THR A 222 -16.51 9.35 26.62
N ARG A 223 -15.61 9.38 25.65
CA ARG A 223 -15.89 9.73 24.24
C ARG A 223 -16.06 8.52 23.32
N GLY A 224 -15.81 7.30 23.80
CA GLY A 224 -15.78 6.10 22.96
C GLY A 224 -14.67 6.13 21.91
N ASP A 225 -13.51 6.71 22.23
CA ASP A 225 -12.37 6.83 21.29
C ASP A 225 -11.42 5.63 21.39
N GLU A 226 -11.97 4.42 21.24
CA GLU A 226 -11.28 3.12 21.33
C GLU A 226 -10.03 3.09 20.46
N ARG A 227 -10.21 3.31 19.15
CA ARG A 227 -9.10 3.34 18.18
C ARG A 227 -8.03 4.38 18.50
N GLY A 228 -8.42 5.51 19.08
CA GLY A 228 -7.48 6.56 19.49
C GLY A 228 -6.60 6.10 20.66
N MET A 229 -7.18 5.38 21.62
CA MET A 229 -6.46 4.80 22.75
C MET A 229 -5.50 3.70 22.31
N ASP A 230 -5.98 2.77 21.47
CA ASP A 230 -5.18 1.65 20.99
C ASP A 230 -3.99 2.14 20.16
N LEU A 231 -4.23 3.10 19.25
CA LEU A 231 -3.17 3.69 18.46
C LEU A 231 -2.15 4.45 19.34
N ALA A 232 -2.60 5.14 20.39
CA ALA A 232 -1.67 5.81 21.31
C ALA A 232 -0.75 4.81 22.03
N LEU A 233 -1.29 3.67 22.48
CA LEU A 233 -0.52 2.59 23.10
C LEU A 233 0.47 1.96 22.11
N LEU A 234 0.02 1.68 20.89
CA LEU A 234 0.89 1.18 19.81
C LEU A 234 2.02 2.16 19.52
N LEU A 235 1.74 3.46 19.44
CA LEU A 235 2.78 4.47 19.21
C LEU A 235 3.80 4.56 20.34
N VAL A 236 3.39 4.35 21.60
CA VAL A 236 4.34 4.23 22.73
C VAL A 236 5.23 3.01 22.55
N ARG A 237 4.67 1.87 22.12
CA ARG A 237 5.46 0.66 21.81
C ARG A 237 6.44 0.86 20.66
N HIS A 238 5.98 1.41 19.55
CA HIS A 238 6.83 1.70 18.38
C HIS A 238 7.94 2.69 18.74
N ARG A 239 7.65 3.74 19.53
CA ARG A 239 8.68 4.66 20.03
C ARG A 239 9.70 3.95 20.92
N ALA A 240 9.28 3.03 21.78
CA ALA A 240 10.18 2.36 22.73
C ALA A 240 11.23 1.47 22.02
N ALA A 241 10.97 1.05 20.78
CA ALA A 241 11.93 0.35 19.93
C ALA A 241 12.92 1.28 19.21
N GLU A 242 12.76 2.60 19.32
CA GLU A 242 13.48 3.60 18.53
C GLU A 242 14.29 4.54 19.44
N THR A 243 15.45 5.00 18.95
CA THR A 243 16.34 5.92 19.70
C THR A 243 15.94 7.39 19.54
N SER A 244 15.11 7.70 18.54
CA SER A 244 14.66 9.05 18.19
C SER A 244 13.22 9.33 18.64
N SER A 245 12.93 10.59 18.95
CA SER A 245 11.56 11.05 19.27
C SER A 245 10.65 11.11 18.04
N GLU A 246 11.23 11.17 16.84
CA GLU A 246 10.55 11.06 15.55
C GLU A 246 10.98 9.76 14.86
N PHE A 247 10.02 8.93 14.50
CA PHE A 247 10.25 7.59 13.95
C PHE A 247 9.32 7.29 12.77
N PRO A 248 9.74 6.40 11.85
CA PRO A 248 8.89 5.98 10.74
C PRO A 248 7.76 5.07 11.25
N LEU A 249 6.56 5.25 10.70
CA LEU A 249 5.39 4.44 10.99
C LEU A 249 4.85 3.80 9.71
N ASP A 250 5.00 2.47 9.61
CA ASP A 250 4.39 1.67 8.55
C ASP A 250 2.88 1.56 8.79
N LEU A 251 2.11 2.28 7.97
CA LEU A 251 0.65 2.35 8.12
C LEU A 251 -0.05 1.04 7.81
N ASP A 252 0.56 0.14 7.03
CA ASP A 252 -0.03 -1.18 6.74
C ASP A 252 0.14 -2.07 7.97
N THR A 253 1.35 -2.13 8.53
CA THR A 253 1.62 -2.88 9.77
C THR A 253 0.72 -2.38 10.91
N VAL A 254 0.61 -1.06 11.10
CA VAL A 254 -0.28 -0.50 12.14
C VAL A 254 -1.75 -0.79 11.87
N SER A 255 -2.17 -0.84 10.59
CA SER A 255 -3.56 -1.20 10.26
C SER A 255 -3.89 -2.64 10.62
N ASP A 256 -2.92 -3.56 10.50
CA ASP A 256 -3.05 -4.95 10.92
C ASP A 256 -3.06 -5.04 12.46
N GLU A 257 -2.17 -4.32 13.14
CA GLU A 257 -2.10 -4.30 14.61
C GLU A 257 -3.36 -3.70 15.28
N LEU A 258 -4.03 -2.76 14.61
CA LEU A 258 -5.32 -2.22 15.04
C LEU A 258 -6.51 -3.11 14.67
N GLY A 259 -6.29 -4.25 14.01
CA GLY A 259 -7.36 -5.16 13.59
C GLY A 259 -8.32 -4.54 12.56
N LEU A 260 -7.84 -3.62 11.70
CA LEU A 260 -8.69 -3.04 10.67
C LEU A 260 -9.09 -4.11 9.66
N SER A 261 -10.38 -4.14 9.30
CA SER A 261 -10.97 -5.17 8.44
C SER A 261 -10.20 -5.39 7.13
N ASP A 262 -9.91 -6.65 6.84
CA ASP A 262 -9.30 -7.08 5.56
C ASP A 262 -10.23 -6.90 4.35
N VAL A 263 -11.51 -6.63 4.60
CA VAL A 263 -12.49 -6.30 3.55
C VAL A 263 -12.20 -4.91 2.95
N TRP A 264 -11.67 -3.98 3.76
CA TRP A 264 -11.34 -2.63 3.33
C TRP A 264 -10.13 -2.62 2.41
N SER A 265 -10.15 -1.77 1.37
CA SER A 265 -8.97 -1.60 0.51
C SER A 265 -7.79 -1.09 1.33
N ARG A 266 -6.56 -1.44 0.91
CA ARG A 266 -5.33 -0.95 1.56
C ARG A 266 -5.34 0.58 1.70
N THR A 267 -5.80 1.29 0.68
CA THR A 267 -5.94 2.76 0.72
C THR A 267 -6.89 3.19 1.84
N HIS A 268 -8.05 2.55 1.98
CA HIS A 268 -9.00 2.86 3.04
C HIS A 268 -8.41 2.55 4.42
N ARG A 269 -7.84 1.37 4.64
CA ARG A 269 -7.17 0.99 5.91
C ARG A 269 -6.12 2.03 6.32
N ARG A 270 -5.26 2.44 5.40
CA ARG A 270 -4.25 3.50 5.63
C ARG A 270 -4.88 4.87 5.91
N GLN A 271 -5.95 5.24 5.20
CA GLN A 271 -6.65 6.51 5.46
C GLN A 271 -7.29 6.53 6.84
N GLU A 272 -7.80 5.39 7.33
CA GLU A 272 -8.36 5.28 8.67
C GLU A 272 -7.29 5.50 9.74
N VAL A 273 -6.12 4.87 9.61
CA VAL A 273 -4.97 5.13 10.51
C VAL A 273 -4.59 6.61 10.48
N LEU A 274 -4.46 7.21 9.29
CA LEU A 274 -4.16 8.64 9.15
C LEU A 274 -5.22 9.55 9.77
N GLN A 275 -6.51 9.19 9.69
CA GLN A 275 -7.58 9.94 10.34
C GLN A 275 -7.47 9.88 11.87
N VAL A 276 -7.14 8.72 12.44
CA VAL A 276 -6.92 8.59 13.89
C VAL A 276 -5.67 9.37 14.31
N LEU A 277 -4.56 9.28 13.56
CA LEU A 277 -3.36 10.08 13.82
C LEU A 277 -3.64 11.59 13.81
N ARG A 278 -4.38 12.09 12.81
CA ARG A 278 -4.79 13.51 12.75
C ARG A 278 -5.69 13.90 13.92
N ARG A 279 -6.54 12.98 14.40
CA ARG A 279 -7.39 13.20 15.56
C ARG A 279 -6.56 13.31 16.83
N LEU A 280 -5.60 12.42 17.04
CA LEU A 280 -4.64 12.47 18.15
C LEU A 280 -3.83 13.78 18.14
N ALA A 281 -3.37 14.21 16.95
CA ALA A 281 -2.69 15.50 16.79
C ALA A 281 -3.58 16.68 17.20
N ARG A 282 -4.77 16.80 16.58
CA ARG A 282 -5.64 17.98 16.74
C ARG A 282 -6.29 18.07 18.12
N ARG A 283 -6.73 16.95 18.69
CA ARG A 283 -7.52 16.95 19.93
C ARG A 283 -6.67 16.83 21.19
N HIS A 284 -5.52 16.18 21.08
CA HIS A 284 -4.71 15.83 22.25
C HIS A 284 -3.29 16.37 22.18
N GLY A 285 -2.84 16.92 21.04
CA GLY A 285 -1.47 17.39 20.86
C GLY A 285 -0.42 16.27 20.99
N LEU A 286 -0.85 15.01 20.96
CA LEU A 286 0.02 13.87 21.30
C LEU A 286 1.02 13.54 20.19
N VAL A 287 0.68 13.86 18.94
CA VAL A 287 1.48 13.47 17.79
C VAL A 287 1.61 14.61 16.79
N THR A 288 2.81 14.71 16.21
CA THR A 288 3.03 15.45 14.95
C THR A 288 3.25 14.44 13.85
N VAL A 289 2.59 14.62 12.70
CA VAL A 289 2.58 13.63 11.61
C VAL A 289 3.05 14.30 10.32
N ARG A 290 4.08 13.74 9.70
CA ARG A 290 4.56 14.15 8.37
C ARG A 290 4.35 13.00 7.40
N VAL A 291 3.50 13.20 6.41
CA VAL A 291 3.20 12.17 5.41
C VAL A 291 4.09 12.40 4.19
N ASN A 292 4.93 11.42 3.85
CA ASN A 292 5.71 11.47 2.60
C ASN A 292 4.90 10.86 1.44
N ARG A 293 5.08 11.42 0.23
CA ARG A 293 4.38 11.02 -1.00
C ARG A 293 4.68 9.59 -1.45
N THR A 294 5.76 8.98 -0.95
CA THR A 294 6.32 7.77 -1.54
C THR A 294 6.27 6.51 -0.69
N ARG A 295 6.04 6.54 0.64
CA ARG A 295 5.72 5.29 1.36
C ARG A 295 5.14 5.37 2.76
N ASP A 296 5.66 6.13 3.73
CA ASP A 296 5.20 5.97 5.12
C ASP A 296 5.13 7.30 5.90
N ALA A 297 4.40 7.30 7.01
CA ALA A 297 4.20 8.47 7.85
C ALA A 297 5.33 8.57 8.88
N TRP A 298 5.93 9.74 9.02
CA TRP A 298 6.83 10.03 10.14
C TRP A 298 6.00 10.59 11.29
N VAL A 299 6.15 9.99 12.46
CA VAL A 299 5.41 10.39 13.67
C VAL A 299 6.39 10.82 14.73
N ARG A 300 6.14 11.98 15.32
CA ARG A 300 6.79 12.43 16.56
C ARG A 300 5.77 12.37 17.69
N LEU A 301 6.06 11.58 18.72
CA LEU A 301 5.19 11.43 19.89
C LEU A 301 5.59 12.44 20.98
N ALA A 302 4.73 13.43 21.20
CA ALA A 302 4.89 14.42 22.26
C ALA A 302 4.32 13.87 23.57
N LEU A 303 5.15 13.12 24.30
CA LEU A 303 4.80 12.70 25.66
C LEU A 303 4.96 13.88 26.63
N PRO A 304 4.01 14.10 27.55
CA PRO A 304 4.13 15.14 28.56
C PRO A 304 5.29 14.84 29.52
N GLU A 305 5.98 15.89 29.96
CA GLU A 305 7.05 15.83 30.99
C GLU A 305 6.44 15.58 32.38
N THR A 306 5.91 14.38 32.57
CA THR A 306 5.26 13.93 33.80
C THR A 306 5.82 12.58 34.21
N PRO A 307 5.74 12.20 35.50
CA PRO A 307 6.15 10.88 35.95
C PRO A 307 5.53 9.78 35.09
N THR A 308 6.33 8.80 34.70
CA THR A 308 5.88 7.65 33.91
C THR A 308 5.66 6.44 34.80
N VAL A 309 4.72 5.58 34.43
CA VAL A 309 4.53 4.25 35.00
C VAL A 309 4.98 3.20 33.98
N THR A 310 5.68 2.18 34.46
CA THR A 310 6.14 1.05 33.66
C THR A 310 5.07 -0.04 33.62
N LEU A 311 4.56 -0.35 32.42
CA LEU A 311 3.51 -1.34 32.19
C LEU A 311 4.03 -2.49 31.32
N PRO A 312 3.53 -3.73 31.46
CA PRO A 312 3.86 -4.84 30.58
C PRO A 312 3.49 -4.53 29.12
N ALA A 313 4.42 -4.73 28.19
CA ALA A 313 4.16 -4.44 26.77
C ALA A 313 3.10 -5.38 26.15
N VAL A 314 2.87 -6.54 26.76
CA VAL A 314 1.79 -7.47 26.37
C VAL A 314 0.42 -6.79 26.34
N LEU A 315 0.21 -5.75 27.17
CA LEU A 315 -1.05 -4.98 27.20
C LEU A 315 -1.30 -4.16 25.93
N THR A 316 -0.32 -4.08 25.03
CA THR A 316 -0.41 -3.33 23.78
C THR A 316 -0.41 -4.24 22.55
N THR A 317 -0.48 -5.56 22.73
CA THR A 317 -0.51 -6.47 21.59
C THR A 317 -1.85 -6.39 20.86
N PRO A 318 -1.88 -6.66 19.54
CA PRO A 318 -3.11 -6.67 18.76
C PRO A 318 -4.18 -7.58 19.36
N GLU A 319 -3.79 -8.72 19.92
CA GLU A 319 -4.71 -9.68 20.53
C GLU A 319 -5.45 -9.12 21.74
N VAL A 320 -4.81 -8.22 22.50
CA VAL A 320 -5.38 -7.54 23.68
C VAL A 320 -6.22 -6.35 23.22
N LEU A 321 -5.63 -5.44 22.44
CA LEU A 321 -6.26 -4.18 22.05
C LEU A 321 -7.54 -4.38 21.22
N THR A 322 -7.53 -5.32 20.27
CA THR A 322 -8.68 -5.50 19.36
C THR A 322 -9.89 -6.19 19.99
N ARG A 323 -9.72 -6.79 21.18
CA ARG A 323 -10.77 -7.58 21.85
C ARG A 323 -11.51 -6.80 22.93
N GLN A 324 -11.10 -5.55 23.19
CA GLN A 324 -11.54 -4.80 24.34
C GLN A 324 -12.21 -3.48 23.95
N SER A 325 -13.24 -3.12 24.72
CA SER A 325 -13.78 -1.77 24.73
C SER A 325 -12.80 -0.80 25.40
N ALA A 326 -12.94 0.49 25.10
CA ALA A 326 -12.07 1.52 25.69
C ALA A 326 -12.07 1.46 27.23
N ALA A 327 -13.22 1.15 27.82
CA ALA A 327 -13.35 1.03 29.26
C ALA A 327 -12.62 -0.20 29.82
N ALA A 328 -12.61 -1.32 29.08
CA ALA A 328 -11.86 -2.52 29.43
C ALA A 328 -10.35 -2.27 29.31
N THR A 329 -9.87 -1.71 28.19
CA THR A 329 -8.47 -1.32 28.00
C THR A 329 -8.00 -0.40 29.14
N TYR A 330 -8.79 0.63 29.47
CA TYR A 330 -8.44 1.53 30.56
C TYR A 330 -8.41 0.85 31.93
N LEU A 331 -9.34 -0.06 32.21
CA LEU A 331 -9.38 -0.80 33.47
C LEU A 331 -8.18 -1.74 33.61
N VAL A 332 -7.76 -2.41 32.53
CA VAL A 332 -6.54 -3.24 32.51
C VAL A 332 -5.31 -2.39 32.80
N LEU A 333 -5.17 -1.24 32.14
CA LEU A 333 -4.07 -0.31 32.40
C LEU A 333 -4.05 0.16 33.86
N LEU A 334 -5.21 0.46 34.45
CA LEU A 334 -5.30 0.86 35.86
C LEU A 334 -4.94 -0.27 36.83
N THR A 335 -5.33 -1.51 36.52
CA THR A 335 -5.03 -2.68 37.36
C THR A 335 -3.53 -2.87 37.49
N ASP A 336 -2.79 -2.66 36.41
CA ASP A 336 -1.33 -2.74 36.45
C ASP A 336 -0.69 -1.43 36.99
N ALA A 337 -1.22 -0.27 36.64
CA ALA A 337 -0.58 1.00 37.00
C ALA A 337 -0.77 1.41 38.47
N LEU A 338 -1.97 1.28 39.05
CA LEU A 338 -2.25 1.82 40.39
C LEU A 338 -1.40 1.21 41.52
N PRO A 339 -1.11 -0.10 41.54
CA PRO A 339 -0.16 -0.67 42.50
C PRO A 339 1.22 0.00 42.43
N ARG A 340 1.67 0.38 41.23
CA ARG A 340 3.00 0.98 40.99
C ARG A 340 3.03 2.47 41.30
N ILE A 341 1.94 3.19 41.06
CA ILE A 341 1.85 4.64 41.29
C ILE A 341 1.52 4.94 42.75
N GLU A 342 0.63 4.16 43.38
CA GLU A 342 -0.01 4.51 44.64
C GLU A 342 0.00 3.37 45.68
N GLY A 343 0.50 2.18 45.35
CA GLY A 343 0.51 1.03 46.26
C GLY A 343 -0.88 0.41 46.52
N VAL A 344 -1.88 0.73 45.70
CA VAL A 344 -3.27 0.24 45.85
C VAL A 344 -3.74 -0.53 44.63
N ALA A 345 -4.32 -1.71 44.86
CA ALA A 345 -4.91 -2.51 43.78
C ALA A 345 -6.30 -2.00 43.38
N VAL A 346 -6.62 -2.07 42.08
CA VAL A 346 -7.96 -1.72 41.56
C VAL A 346 -9.07 -2.55 42.23
N SER A 347 -8.77 -3.80 42.60
CA SER A 347 -9.69 -4.72 43.27
C SER A 347 -10.22 -4.20 44.60
N THR A 348 -9.47 -3.33 45.29
CA THR A 348 -9.86 -2.75 46.58
C THR A 348 -10.95 -1.68 46.45
N PHE A 349 -11.17 -1.15 45.24
CA PHE A 349 -12.19 -0.14 44.98
C PHE A 349 -13.53 -0.75 44.59
N THR A 350 -14.60 -0.23 45.17
CA THR A 350 -15.94 -0.44 44.61
C THR A 350 -16.07 0.30 43.27
N ALA A 351 -16.99 -0.13 42.40
CA ALA A 351 -17.23 0.56 41.13
C ALA A 351 -17.61 2.04 41.30
N ASN A 352 -18.25 2.40 42.41
CA ASN A 352 -18.61 3.79 42.72
C ASN A 352 -17.39 4.60 43.20
N ALA A 353 -16.53 4.01 44.03
CA ALA A 353 -15.29 4.65 44.46
C ALA A 353 -14.34 4.87 43.27
N LEU A 354 -14.18 3.87 42.40
CA LEU A 354 -13.38 3.99 41.18
C LEU A 354 -14.00 4.98 40.18
N SER A 355 -15.33 5.04 40.09
CA SER A 355 -16.04 6.03 39.29
C SER A 355 -15.77 7.46 39.76
N ALA A 356 -15.88 7.71 41.07
CA ALA A 356 -15.57 9.01 41.65
C ALA A 356 -14.09 9.39 41.43
N ARG A 357 -13.19 8.41 41.51
CA ARG A 357 -11.77 8.60 41.25
C ARG A 357 -11.47 8.94 39.79
N MET A 358 -11.99 8.16 38.84
CA MET A 358 -11.56 8.21 37.44
C MET A 358 -12.47 9.05 36.53
N GLY A 359 -13.65 9.43 36.99
CA GLY A 359 -14.60 10.21 36.18
C GLY A 359 -15.32 9.39 35.11
N ILE A 360 -15.42 8.07 35.31
CA ILE A 360 -16.13 7.15 34.41
C ILE A 360 -17.37 6.63 35.13
N THR A 361 -18.50 6.47 34.43
CA THR A 361 -19.74 6.04 35.08
C THR A 361 -19.60 4.64 35.70
N PRO A 362 -20.26 4.36 36.84
CA PRO A 362 -20.20 3.03 37.46
C PRO A 362 -20.75 1.93 36.55
N LYS A 363 -21.73 2.26 35.69
CA LYS A 363 -22.31 1.34 34.71
C LYS A 363 -21.27 0.90 33.68
N THR A 364 -20.48 1.84 33.15
CA THR A 364 -19.41 1.57 32.19
C THR A 364 -18.31 0.71 32.83
N LEU A 365 -17.88 1.03 34.05
CA LEU A 365 -16.87 0.23 34.77
C LEU A 365 -17.34 -1.20 35.05
N ARG A 366 -18.60 -1.39 35.48
CA ARG A 366 -19.18 -2.72 35.68
C ARG A 366 -19.26 -3.53 34.38
N ARG A 367 -19.54 -2.88 33.26
CA ARG A 367 -19.55 -3.55 31.94
C ARG A 367 -18.14 -3.99 31.54
N ALA A 368 -17.16 -3.11 31.67
CA ALA A 368 -15.75 -3.41 31.39
C ALA A 368 -15.24 -4.57 32.25
N ARG A 369 -15.57 -4.61 33.55
CA ARG A 369 -15.16 -5.72 34.43
C ARG A 369 -15.70 -7.07 33.95
N ARG A 370 -17.00 -7.14 33.62
CA ARG A 370 -17.63 -8.35 33.07
C ARG A 370 -17.04 -8.77 31.72
N GLU A 371 -16.62 -7.81 30.92
CA GLU A 371 -15.98 -8.07 29.62
C GLU A 371 -14.62 -8.74 29.83
N LEU A 372 -13.80 -8.22 30.73
CA LEU A 372 -12.49 -8.77 31.09
C LEU A 372 -12.57 -10.13 31.80
N GLU A 373 -13.60 -10.36 32.61
CA GLU A 373 -13.89 -11.66 33.23
C GLU A 373 -14.20 -12.71 32.15
N ARG A 374 -14.98 -12.35 31.12
CA ARG A 374 -15.33 -13.26 30.02
C ARG A 374 -14.15 -13.58 29.10
N SER A 375 -13.19 -12.65 28.96
CA SER A 375 -12.01 -12.87 28.13
C SER A 375 -10.85 -13.56 28.87
N GLY A 376 -10.98 -13.78 30.19
CA GLY A 376 -9.91 -14.35 31.02
C GLY A 376 -8.67 -13.46 31.10
N GLU A 377 -8.82 -12.14 30.93
CA GLU A 377 -7.72 -11.17 30.98
C GLU A 377 -7.48 -10.59 32.37
N LEU A 378 -8.51 -10.59 33.21
CA LEU A 378 -8.40 -10.24 34.62
C LEU A 378 -7.47 -11.20 35.39
N GLU A 379 -7.37 -12.45 34.95
CA GLU A 379 -6.49 -13.47 35.54
C GLU A 379 -5.05 -13.39 34.98
N ARG A 380 -4.87 -12.88 33.74
CA ARG A 380 -3.57 -12.78 33.06
C ARG A 380 -2.78 -11.51 33.36
N SER A 381 -3.42 -10.46 33.87
CA SER A 381 -2.76 -9.22 34.31
C SER A 381 -2.11 -9.33 35.71
N GLY A 382 -1.95 -10.56 36.20
CA GLY A 382 -1.43 -10.89 37.52
C GLY A 382 -2.53 -11.44 38.42
N GLY A 383 -2.56 -12.76 38.61
CA GLY A 383 -3.22 -13.35 39.80
C GLY A 383 -2.69 -12.62 41.04
N ILE A 384 -3.53 -12.22 42.00
CA ILE A 384 -4.47 -13.06 42.75
C ILE A 384 -3.75 -14.35 43.20
N GLU A 385 -2.89 -14.20 44.20
CA GLU A 385 -3.28 -14.67 45.52
C GLU A 385 -3.98 -13.53 46.27
#